data_AF-A0A2A2EK61-F1
#
_entry.id   AF-A0A2A2EK61-F1
#
_cell.length_a   1.000
_cell.length_b   1.000
_cell.length_c   1.000
_cell.angle_alpha   90.00
_cell.angle_beta   90.00
_cell.angle_gamma   90.00
#
_symmetry.space_group_name_H-M   'P 1'
#
loop_
_entity.id
_entity.type
_entity.pdbx_description
1 polymer ?
#
loop_
_entity_poly.entity_id
_entity_poly.type
_entity_poly.pdbx_seq_one_letter_code
_entity_poly.pdbx_strand_id
1 'polypeptide(L)' 'MSAKGCSPDNAAAEDFFGRLKQEFYHNQNHQDQSVDEFIDALDAYMVWYRDERIKTAYGTSITKRRRRLGLMA' A
#
# COMPACT_ATOMS: atom_id res chain seq x y z
N MET A 1 15.18 -14.39 19.75
CA MET A 1 15.22 -12.95 19.37
C MET A 1 15.54 -12.89 17.88
N SER A 2 14.55 -12.62 17.03
CA SER A 2 14.78 -12.42 15.58
C SER A 2 15.36 -11.02 15.35
N ALA A 3 16.33 -10.88 14.44
CA ALA A 3 17.00 -9.62 14.18
C ALA A 3 16.03 -8.58 13.59
N LYS A 4 16.13 -7.32 14.05
CA LYS A 4 15.41 -6.19 13.44
C LYS A 4 15.66 -6.18 11.92
N GLY A 5 14.59 -6.16 11.13
CA GLY A 5 14.67 -6.09 9.67
C GLY A 5 14.89 -7.42 8.93
N CYS A 6 14.92 -8.56 9.62
CA CYS A 6 15.23 -9.87 9.00
C CYS A 6 14.07 -10.88 9.04
N SER A 7 12.82 -10.45 9.30
CA SER A 7 11.66 -11.27 8.96
C SER A 7 11.09 -10.82 7.61
N PRO A 8 10.81 -11.75 6.68
CA PRO A 8 10.22 -11.43 5.38
C PRO A 8 8.94 -10.59 5.50
N ASP A 9 8.15 -10.82 6.55
CA ASP A 9 6.92 -10.08 6.81
C ASP A 9 7.17 -8.62 7.22
N ASN A 10 8.22 -8.37 8.04
CA ASN A 10 8.59 -7.03 8.44
C ASN A 10 9.10 -6.22 7.25
N ALA A 11 9.92 -6.83 6.38
CA ALA A 11 10.39 -6.19 5.16
C ALA A 11 9.22 -5.81 4.22
N ALA A 12 8.23 -6.69 4.04
CA ALA A 12 7.06 -6.41 3.20
C ALA A 12 6.19 -5.27 3.76
N ALA A 13 6.02 -5.23 5.08
CA ALA A 13 5.29 -4.15 5.75
C ALA A 13 6.05 -2.82 5.69
N GLU A 14 7.36 -2.82 5.95
CA GLU A 14 8.24 -1.65 5.84
C GLU A 14 8.18 -1.05 4.43
N ASP A 15 8.22 -1.90 3.40
CA ASP A 15 8.10 -1.52 2.00
C ASP A 15 6.75 -0.87 1.65
N PHE A 16 5.66 -1.33 2.29
CA PHE A 16 4.34 -0.74 2.14
C PHE A 16 4.28 0.63 2.82
N PHE A 17 4.68 0.72 4.10
CA PHE A 17 4.63 1.98 4.84
C PHE A 17 5.60 3.03 4.29
N GLY A 18 6.74 2.61 3.73
CA GLY A 18 7.65 3.50 3.01
C GLY A 18 6.95 4.15 1.81
N ARG A 19 6.23 3.36 1.01
CA ARG A 19 5.47 3.87 -0.15
C ARG A 19 4.28 4.70 0.27
N LEU A 20 3.50 4.27 1.27
CA LEU A 20 2.39 5.04 1.81
C LEU A 20 2.87 6.44 2.22
N LYS A 21 3.96 6.54 2.98
CA LYS A 21 4.49 7.85 3.37
C LYS A 21 4.90 8.68 2.14
N GLN A 22 5.59 8.10 1.17
CA GLN A 22 6.09 8.84 0.01
C GLN A 22 5.00 9.24 -1.01
N GLU A 23 4.06 8.34 -1.29
CA GLU A 23 3.05 8.51 -2.33
C GLU A 23 1.79 9.21 -1.79
N PHE A 24 1.41 8.97 -0.52
CA PHE A 24 0.19 9.53 0.07
C PHE A 24 0.45 10.70 1.04
N TYR A 25 1.48 10.63 1.89
CA TYR A 25 1.63 11.60 2.99
C TYR A 25 2.59 12.75 2.68
N HIS A 26 3.71 12.47 2.03
CA HIS A 26 4.74 13.48 1.74
C HIS A 26 4.26 14.43 0.63
N ASN A 27 4.58 15.73 0.80
CA ASN A 27 4.17 16.83 -0.09
C ASN A 27 2.65 17.06 -0.23
N GLN A 28 1.84 16.47 0.65
CA GLN A 28 0.42 16.80 0.77
C GLN A 28 0.18 17.68 2.00
N ASN A 29 -0.68 18.71 1.84
CA ASN A 29 -1.11 19.53 2.98
C ASN A 29 -2.37 18.91 3.59
N HIS A 30 -2.23 18.34 4.79
CA HIS A 30 -3.32 17.76 5.56
C HIS A 30 -3.80 18.68 6.70
N GLN A 31 -3.27 19.90 6.83
CA GLN A 31 -3.55 20.78 7.98
C GLN A 31 -5.02 21.19 8.09
N ASP A 32 -5.71 21.30 6.95
CA ASP A 32 -7.11 21.70 6.88
C ASP A 32 -8.08 20.52 6.68
N GLN A 33 -7.58 19.27 6.70
CA GLN A 33 -8.41 18.07 6.54
C GLN A 33 -8.97 17.62 7.89
N SER A 34 -10.27 17.32 7.90
CA SER A 34 -10.88 16.59 9.00
C SER A 34 -10.35 15.15 9.07
N VAL A 35 -10.52 14.51 10.23
CA VAL A 35 -10.13 13.11 10.43
C VAL A 35 -10.87 12.20 9.46
N ASP A 36 -12.16 12.47 9.20
CA ASP A 36 -12.98 11.66 8.30
C ASP A 36 -12.49 11.78 6.85
N GLU A 37 -12.19 13.00 6.38
CA GLU A 37 -11.61 13.22 5.05
C GLU A 37 -10.25 12.54 4.88
N PHE A 38 -9.42 12.54 5.93
CA PHE A 38 -8.15 11.84 5.92
C PHE A 38 -8.34 10.32 5.82
N ILE A 39 -9.31 9.76 6.56
CA ILE A 39 -9.64 8.34 6.52
C ILE A 39 -10.13 7.94 5.13
N ASP A 40 -11.03 8.71 4.53
CA ASP A 40 -11.56 8.45 3.19
C ASP A 40 -10.46 8.51 2.12
N ALA A 41 -9.57 9.51 2.21
CA ALA A 41 -8.43 9.62 1.31
C ALA A 41 -7.46 8.44 1.46
N LEU A 42 -7.23 7.98 2.70
CA LEU A 42 -6.38 6.82 2.97
C LEU A 42 -7.01 5.53 2.45
N ASP A 43 -8.33 5.35 2.60
CA ASP A 43 -9.05 4.19 2.04
C ASP A 43 -8.96 4.16 0.52
N ALA A 44 -9.21 5.31 -0.14
CA ALA A 44 -9.06 5.45 -1.58
C ALA A 44 -7.64 5.10 -2.06
N TYR A 45 -6.61 5.55 -1.33
CA TYR A 45 -5.22 5.17 -1.61
C TYR A 45 -5.01 3.66 -1.46
N MET A 46 -5.55 3.03 -0.40
CA MET A 46 -5.41 1.58 -0.18
C MET A 46 -6.08 0.77 -1.30
N VAL A 47 -7.26 1.19 -1.76
CA VAL A 47 -7.95 0.57 -2.89
C VAL A 47 -7.12 0.70 -4.16
N TRP A 48 -6.64 1.90 -4.48
CA TRP A 48 -5.78 2.13 -5.64
C TRP A 48 -4.49 1.30 -5.59
N TYR A 49 -3.81 1.28 -4.44
CA TYR A 49 -2.56 0.53 -4.23
C TYR A 49 -2.76 -0.97 -4.49
N ARG A 50 -3.91 -1.51 -4.09
CA ARG A 50 -4.28 -2.92 -4.26
C ARG A 50 -4.69 -3.25 -5.69
N ASP A 51 -5.56 -2.44 -6.29
CA ASP A 51 -6.31 -2.81 -7.50
C ASP A 51 -5.67 -2.27 -8.79
N GLU A 52 -5.03 -1.11 -8.73
CA GLU A 52 -4.57 -0.39 -9.92
C GLU A 52 -3.05 -0.23 -9.99
N ARG A 53 -2.37 -0.02 -8.86
CA ARG A 53 -0.92 0.19 -8.83
C ARG A 53 -0.17 -0.99 -9.44
N ILE A 54 0.60 -0.75 -10.49
CA ILE A 54 1.43 -1.76 -11.13
C ILE A 54 2.62 -2.09 -10.23
N LYS A 55 2.77 -3.37 -9.88
CA LYS A 55 3.95 -3.87 -9.18
C LYS A 55 4.94 -4.42 -10.21
N THR A 56 6.10 -3.80 -10.34
CA THR A 56 7.13 -4.14 -11.35
C THR A 56 7.50 -5.63 -11.33
N ALA A 57 7.55 -6.24 -10.14
CA ALA A 57 7.82 -7.67 -9.99
C ALA A 57 6.85 -8.59 -10.76
N TYR A 58 5.62 -8.13 -11.05
CA TYR A 58 4.59 -8.93 -11.71
C TYR A 58 4.02 -8.29 -12.99
N GLY A 59 4.43 -7.05 -13.32
CA GLY A 59 3.90 -6.30 -14.46
C GLY A 59 2.40 -6.00 -14.39
N THR A 60 1.76 -6.15 -13.23
CA THR A 60 0.32 -5.93 -13.03
C THR A 60 0.01 -5.60 -11.56
N SER A 61 -1.25 -5.31 -11.23
CA SER A 61 -1.68 -5.02 -9.87
C SER A 61 -1.82 -6.27 -9.00
N ILE A 62 -1.88 -6.08 -7.69
CA ILE A 62 -1.95 -7.17 -6.72
C ILE A 62 -3.24 -7.98 -6.94
N THR A 63 -4.39 -7.32 -7.05
CA THR A 63 -5.68 -7.98 -7.28
C THR A 63 -5.69 -8.75 -8.60
N LYS A 64 -5.23 -8.13 -9.70
CA LYS A 64 -5.17 -8.81 -11.01
C LYS A 64 -4.30 -10.06 -10.95
N ARG A 65 -3.15 -10.00 -10.28
CA ARG A 65 -2.30 -11.18 -10.07
C ARG A 65 -2.99 -12.24 -9.23
N ARG A 66 -3.62 -11.87 -8.11
CA ARG A 66 -4.29 -12.84 -7.23
C ARG A 66 -5.46 -13.55 -7.92
N ARG A 67 -6.25 -12.83 -8.72
CA ARG A 67 -7.30 -13.40 -9.56
C ARG A 67 -6.75 -14.40 -10.58
N ARG A 68 -5.67 -14.06 -11.29
CA ARG A 68 -5.00 -14.99 -12.23
C ARG A 68 -4.49 -16.26 -11.57
N LEU A 69 -4.09 -16.19 -10.30
CA LEU A 69 -3.63 -17.33 -9.51
C LEU A 69 -4.78 -18.11 -8.84
N GLY A 70 -6.04 -17.70 -9.01
CA GLY A 70 -7.19 -18.33 -8.34
C GLY A 70 -7.23 -18.11 -6.82
N LEU A 71 -6.50 -17.11 -6.30
CA LEU A 71 -6.38 -16.80 -4.87
C LEU A 71 -7.38 -15.75 -4.37
N MET A 72 -8.22 -15.25 -5.28
CA MET A 72 -9.33 -14.32 -5.03
C MET A 72 -10.43 -14.61 -6.05
N ALA A 73 -11.68 -14.57 -5.57
CA ALA A 73 -12.88 -14.65 -6.40
C ALA A 73 -13.09 -13.36 -7.23
#